data_AF-A0AA39Q5A2-F1
#
_entry.id   AF-A0AA39Q5A2-F1
#
_cell.length_a   1.000
_cell.length_b   1.000
_cell.length_c   1.000
_cell.angle_alpha   90.00
_cell.angle_beta   90.00
_cell.angle_gamma   90.00
#
_symmetry.space_group_name_H-M   'P 1'
#
loop_
_entity.id
_entity.type
_entity.pdbx_description
1 polymer ?
#
loop_
_entity_poly.entity_id
_entity_poly.type
_entity_poly.pdbx_seq_one_letter_code
_entity_poly.pdbx_strand_id
1 'polypeptide(L)'
;FTVMDTNGIHEVDINYCTCDRHNSSTQRQQLLHFGWYPTTLYHPCTCATLSLLDQFHALTLASKVSGYDFYKYLASMTNAWHIDLPKKKYKSLLHMVHQYRHLKMMMQAGRGQEENSIQTTSLGGLTLHCPACPILQVNLPAGWESVSQSIRYVSD
;
A
#
# COMPACT_ATOMS: atom_id res chain seq x y z
N PHE A 1 8.72 16.70 13.55
CA PHE A 1 7.90 15.88 12.61
C PHE A 1 8.25 14.41 12.83
N THR A 2 7.33 13.44 12.69
CA THR A 2 7.69 12.01 12.91
C THR A 2 7.80 11.24 11.60
N VAL A 3 8.92 10.56 11.35
CA VAL A 3 9.11 9.68 10.20
C VAL A 3 9.39 8.26 10.69
N MET A 4 8.62 7.29 10.21
CA MET A 4 8.87 5.87 10.46
C MET A 4 9.65 5.31 9.27
N ASP A 5 10.80 4.71 9.52
CA ASP A 5 11.65 4.04 8.54
C ASP A 5 11.97 2.60 8.98
N THR A 6 12.55 1.81 8.08
CA THR A 6 12.95 0.41 8.32
C THR A 6 13.85 0.21 9.55
N ASN A 7 14.57 1.25 9.97
CA ASN A 7 15.46 1.24 11.12
C ASN A 7 14.87 1.86 12.40
N GLY A 8 13.61 2.33 12.40
CA GLY A 8 12.98 2.89 13.60
C GLY A 8 12.08 4.10 13.34
N ILE A 9 11.77 4.84 14.41
CA ILE A 9 10.89 6.00 14.43
C ILE A 9 11.72 7.23 14.78
N HIS A 10 11.72 8.21 13.89
CA HIS A 10 12.59 9.38 13.99
C HIS A 10 11.76 10.65 14.19
N GLU A 11 12.21 11.53 15.08
CA GLU A 11 11.76 12.91 15.13
C GLU A 11 12.74 13.77 14.33
N VAL A 12 12.22 14.42 13.28
CA VAL A 12 13.01 15.22 12.33
C VAL A 12 12.38 16.59 12.15
N ASP A 13 13.22 17.57 11.82
CA ASP A 13 12.78 18.88 11.35
C ASP A 13 12.78 18.91 9.82
N ILE A 14 11.72 19.47 9.25
CA ILE A 14 11.54 19.53 7.79
C ILE A 14 11.50 20.98 7.36
N ASN A 15 12.36 21.32 6.42
CA ASN A 15 12.30 22.58 5.67
C ASN A 15 11.84 22.27 4.25
N TYR A 16 10.62 22.68 3.91
CA TYR A 16 10.07 22.53 2.56
C TYR A 16 10.74 23.50 1.59
N CYS A 17 10.96 23.09 0.33
CA CYS A 17 11.44 24.02 -0.69
C CYS A 17 10.36 25.05 -1.00
N THR A 18 10.76 26.31 -0.99
CA THR A 18 9.97 27.47 -1.43
C THR A 18 10.57 28.11 -2.70
N CYS A 19 11.42 27.36 -3.40
CA CYS A 19 12.08 27.78 -4.62
C CYS A 19 11.08 27.97 -5.77
N ASP A 20 11.29 28.96 -6.64
CA ASP A 20 10.34 29.30 -7.74
C ASP A 20 10.02 28.13 -8.68
N ARG A 21 10.99 27.23 -8.88
CA ARG A 21 10.82 25.99 -9.66
C ARG A 21 9.81 25.01 -9.06
N HIS A 22 9.53 25.14 -7.76
CA HIS A 22 8.65 24.30 -6.98
C HIS A 22 7.47 25.07 -6.35
N ASN A 23 7.22 26.32 -6.78
CA ASN A 23 6.12 27.16 -6.25
C ASN A 23 4.73 26.52 -6.42
N SER A 24 4.56 25.59 -7.37
CA SER A 24 3.31 24.84 -7.56
C SER A 24 3.26 23.50 -6.79
N SER A 25 4.36 23.08 -6.16
CA SER A 25 4.44 21.81 -5.45
C SER A 25 3.89 21.92 -4.03
N THR A 26 2.85 21.15 -3.75
CA THR A 26 2.28 20.99 -2.41
C THR A 26 3.26 20.26 -1.48
N GLN A 27 3.15 20.48 -0.16
CA GLN A 27 3.98 19.80 0.85
C GLN A 27 3.98 18.27 0.67
N ARG A 28 2.82 17.67 0.41
CA ARG A 28 2.70 16.23 0.13
C ARG A 28 3.50 15.78 -1.09
N GLN A 29 3.57 16.58 -2.16
CA GLN A 29 4.34 16.24 -3.36
C GLN A 29 5.83 16.26 -3.06
N GLN A 30 6.30 17.24 -2.29
CA GLN A 30 7.71 17.29 -1.87
C GLN A 30 8.09 16.09 -0.99
N LEU A 31 7.22 15.69 -0.05
CA LEU A 31 7.42 14.49 0.77
C LEU A 31 7.47 13.23 -0.10
N LEU A 32 6.53 13.07 -1.03
CA LEU A 32 6.49 11.91 -1.94
C LEU A 32 7.72 11.86 -2.86
N HIS A 33 8.21 13.00 -3.35
CA HIS A 33 9.47 13.07 -4.11
C HIS A 33 10.68 12.64 -3.27
N PHE A 34 10.66 12.89 -1.97
CA PHE A 34 11.68 12.40 -1.04
C PHE A 34 11.48 10.93 -0.64
N GLY A 35 10.44 10.27 -1.13
CA GLY A 35 10.12 8.88 -0.77
C GLY A 35 9.44 8.74 0.60
N TRP A 36 8.85 9.82 1.11
CA TRP A 36 8.09 9.84 2.36
C TRP A 36 6.60 9.88 2.06
N TYR A 37 5.90 8.84 2.48
CA TYR A 37 4.47 8.69 2.33
C TYR A 37 3.76 9.32 3.55
N PRO A 38 2.94 10.38 3.35
CA PRO A 38 2.30 11.07 4.47
C PRO A 38 1.05 10.35 4.97
N THR A 39 0.80 10.41 6.28
CA THR A 39 -0.46 9.90 6.87
C THR A 39 -1.68 10.73 6.47
N THR A 40 -1.50 12.05 6.33
CA THR A 40 -2.55 13.03 6.02
C THR A 40 -2.13 13.90 4.84
N LEU A 41 -3.09 14.35 4.03
CA LEU A 41 -2.81 15.04 2.77
C LEU A 41 -2.52 16.54 2.93
N TYR A 42 -3.19 17.21 3.88
CA TYR A 42 -3.17 18.67 3.99
C TYR A 42 -2.08 19.20 4.92
N HIS A 43 -1.97 18.61 6.11
CA HIS A 43 -1.00 18.99 7.13
C HIS A 43 -0.30 17.71 7.62
N PRO A 44 0.66 17.19 6.86
CA PRO A 44 1.40 16.00 7.27
C PRO A 44 2.27 16.35 8.47
N CYS A 45 2.11 15.61 9.56
CA CYS A 45 3.00 15.65 10.73
C CYS A 45 3.65 14.28 11.00
N THR A 46 3.25 13.27 10.23
CA THR A 46 3.73 11.89 10.36
C THR A 46 3.83 11.27 8.96
N CYS A 47 4.96 10.65 8.67
CA CYS A 47 5.20 9.90 7.44
C CYS A 47 5.75 8.51 7.75
N ALA A 48 5.64 7.62 6.76
CA ALA A 48 6.44 6.41 6.64
C ALA A 48 7.29 6.52 5.38
N THR A 49 8.49 5.96 5.37
CA THR A 49 9.25 5.82 4.11
C THR A 49 8.55 4.80 3.20
N LEU A 50 8.67 4.98 1.89
CA LEU A 50 8.19 3.98 0.93
C LEU A 50 8.86 2.63 1.16
N SER A 51 10.15 2.62 1.51
CA SER A 51 10.91 1.42 1.88
C SER A 51 10.30 0.69 3.08
N LEU A 52 9.87 1.41 4.12
CA LEU A 52 9.17 0.80 5.26
C LEU A 52 7.85 0.16 4.84
N LEU A 53 7.06 0.86 4.02
CA LEU A 53 5.77 0.37 3.55
C LEU A 53 5.92 -0.86 2.66
N ASP A 54 6.95 -0.90 1.80
CA ASP A 54 7.31 -2.06 0.99
C ASP A 54 7.76 -3.25 1.85
N GLN A 55 8.63 -3.00 2.83
CA GLN A 55 9.08 -4.03 3.76
C GLN A 55 7.90 -4.63 4.52
N PHE A 56 7.01 -3.79 5.06
CA PHE A 56 5.82 -4.27 5.76
C PHE A 56 4.90 -5.08 4.83
N HIS A 57 4.67 -4.59 3.61
CA HIS A 57 3.85 -5.31 2.64
C HIS A 57 4.42 -6.69 2.33
N ALA A 58 5.72 -6.80 2.03
CA ALA A 58 6.39 -8.06 1.76
C ALA A 58 6.33 -9.01 2.98
N LEU A 59 6.60 -8.51 4.19
CA LEU A 59 6.53 -9.31 5.42
C LEU A 59 5.12 -9.87 5.67
N THR A 60 4.08 -9.08 5.42
CA THR A 60 2.69 -9.55 5.59
C THR A 60 2.25 -10.58 4.56
N LEU A 61 2.94 -10.67 3.41
CA LEU A 61 2.70 -11.70 2.40
C LEU A 61 3.49 -12.97 2.71
N ALA A 62 4.73 -12.83 3.19
CA ALA A 62 5.61 -13.96 3.47
C ALA A 62 5.38 -14.61 4.85
N SER A 63 4.82 -13.87 5.81
CA SER A 63 4.68 -14.30 7.20
C SER A 63 3.42 -13.75 7.87
N LYS A 64 3.05 -14.34 9.02
CA LYS A 64 1.88 -13.95 9.83
C LYS A 64 2.21 -12.78 10.78
N VAL A 65 2.91 -11.76 10.30
CA VAL A 65 3.27 -10.58 11.11
C VAL A 65 2.06 -9.67 11.25
N SER A 66 1.60 -9.45 12.48
CA SER A 66 0.54 -8.47 12.74
C SER A 66 1.09 -7.04 12.62
N GLY A 67 0.24 -6.08 12.27
CA GLY A 67 0.64 -4.66 12.26
C GLY A 67 1.12 -4.19 13.64
N TYR A 68 0.56 -4.73 14.71
CA TYR A 68 0.96 -4.40 16.08
C TYR A 68 2.36 -4.93 16.40
N ASP A 69 2.68 -6.16 16.00
CA ASP A 69 4.01 -6.73 16.20
C ASP A 69 5.06 -6.01 15.36
N PHE A 70 4.73 -5.65 14.13
CA PHE A 70 5.62 -4.83 13.29
C PHE A 70 5.87 -3.45 13.90
N TYR A 71 4.85 -2.80 14.48
CA TYR A 71 5.04 -1.53 15.16
C TYR A 71 5.90 -1.67 16.43
N LYS A 72 5.72 -2.75 17.22
CA LYS A 72 6.61 -3.05 18.35
C LYS A 72 8.04 -3.29 17.89
N TYR A 73 8.24 -3.99 16.77
CA TYR A 73 9.55 -4.15 16.15
C TYR A 73 10.19 -2.79 15.85
N LEU A 74 9.46 -1.85 15.22
CA LEU A 74 9.96 -0.49 14.97
C LEU A 74 10.30 0.27 16.27
N ALA A 75 9.47 0.14 17.30
CA ALA A 75 9.75 0.72 18.61
C ALA A 75 11.04 0.16 19.22
N SER A 76 11.24 -1.16 19.16
CA SER A 76 12.48 -1.81 19.61
C SER A 76 13.70 -1.37 18.80
N MET A 77 13.56 -1.19 17.49
CA MET A 77 14.63 -0.67 16.62
C MET A 77 14.98 0.78 16.96
N THR A 78 14.00 1.56 17.40
CA THR A 78 14.19 2.95 17.84
C THR A 78 14.95 3.00 19.17
N ASN A 79 14.46 2.26 20.16
CA ASN A 79 15.12 2.08 21.44
C ASN A 79 14.69 0.75 22.06
N ALA A 80 15.62 -0.21 22.13
CA ALA A 80 15.36 -1.55 22.67
C ALA A 80 14.89 -1.52 24.15
N TRP A 81 15.31 -0.52 24.92
CA TRP A 81 14.90 -0.33 26.31
C TRP A 81 13.49 0.26 26.46
N HIS A 82 12.89 0.73 25.36
CA HIS A 82 11.59 1.39 25.32
C HIS A 82 11.50 2.63 26.24
N ILE A 83 12.64 3.25 26.53
CA ILE A 83 12.75 4.49 27.29
C ILE A 83 12.66 5.66 26.30
N ASP A 84 11.88 6.69 26.62
CA ASP A 84 11.77 7.91 25.81
C ASP A 84 11.38 7.69 24.33
N LEU A 85 10.48 6.73 24.08
CA LEU A 85 9.97 6.50 22.74
C LEU A 85 9.06 7.66 22.27
N PRO A 86 9.09 8.03 20.98
CA PRO A 86 8.16 9.01 20.43
C PRO A 86 6.69 8.63 20.68
N LYS A 87 5.81 9.64 20.73
CA LYS A 87 4.37 9.43 20.93
C LYS A 87 3.84 8.38 19.95
N LYS A 88 3.12 7.38 20.47
CA LYS A 88 2.63 6.22 19.70
C LYS A 88 1.94 6.61 18.38
N LYS A 89 2.51 6.19 17.24
CA LYS A 89 2.00 6.42 15.86
C LYS A 89 1.42 5.18 15.19
N TYR A 90 1.06 4.15 15.96
CA TYR A 90 0.53 2.90 15.45
C TYR A 90 -0.67 3.08 14.49
N LYS A 91 -1.66 3.90 14.86
CA LYS A 91 -2.83 4.16 14.00
C LYS A 91 -2.44 4.87 12.70
N SER A 92 -1.47 5.78 12.77
CA SER A 92 -0.92 6.47 11.60
C SER A 92 -0.24 5.49 10.64
N LEU A 93 0.55 4.55 11.17
CA LEU A 93 1.17 3.49 10.37
C LEU A 93 0.11 2.66 9.64
N LEU A 94 -0.90 2.15 10.35
CA LEU A 94 -1.97 1.36 9.72
C LEU A 94 -2.73 2.14 8.65
N HIS A 95 -2.98 3.42 8.87
CA HIS A 95 -3.64 4.27 7.88
C HIS A 95 -2.81 4.37 6.59
N MET A 96 -1.51 4.65 6.72
CA MET A 96 -0.59 4.70 5.57
C MET A 96 -0.50 3.35 4.86
N VAL A 97 -0.42 2.25 5.60
CA VAL A 97 -0.43 0.90 5.03
C VAL A 97 -1.69 0.64 4.20
N HIS A 98 -2.87 0.99 4.71
CA HIS A 98 -4.13 0.79 3.98
C HIS A 98 -4.16 1.61 2.68
N GLN A 99 -3.81 2.90 2.76
CA GLN A 99 -3.75 3.76 1.58
C GLN A 99 -2.71 3.26 0.57
N TYR A 100 -1.52 2.87 1.04
CA TYR A 100 -0.44 2.40 0.18
C TYR A 100 -0.78 1.09 -0.53
N ARG A 101 -1.41 0.14 0.17
CA ARG A 101 -1.91 -1.10 -0.46
C ARG A 101 -2.96 -0.81 -1.52
N HIS A 102 -3.87 0.13 -1.24
CA HIS A 102 -4.85 0.57 -2.23
C HIS A 102 -4.19 1.17 -3.48
N LEU A 103 -3.19 2.04 -3.29
CA LEU A 103 -2.41 2.59 -4.39
C LEU A 103 -1.67 1.51 -5.18
N LYS A 104 -1.06 0.53 -4.52
CA LYS A 104 -0.43 -0.62 -5.21
C LYS A 104 -1.43 -1.40 -6.07
N MET A 105 -2.62 -1.67 -5.55
CA MET A 105 -3.67 -2.34 -6.35
C MET A 105 -4.06 -1.52 -7.58
N MET A 106 -4.23 -0.19 -7.43
CA MET A 106 -4.54 0.71 -8.55
C MET A 106 -3.42 0.74 -9.60
N MET A 107 -2.15 0.77 -9.15
CA MET A 107 -0.99 0.73 -10.04
C MET A 107 -0.87 -0.60 -10.78
N GLN A 108 -1.07 -1.73 -10.08
CA GLN A 108 -1.02 -3.07 -10.66
C GLN A 108 -2.12 -3.28 -11.70
N ALA A 109 -3.31 -2.73 -11.46
CA ALA A 109 -4.41 -2.76 -12.43
C ALA A 109 -4.27 -1.73 -13.56
N GLY A 110 -3.15 -1.01 -13.66
CA GLY A 110 -2.88 -0.04 -14.73
C GLY A 110 -3.77 1.21 -14.68
N ARG A 111 -4.53 1.42 -13.60
CA ARG A 111 -5.56 2.48 -13.53
C ARG A 111 -4.96 3.87 -13.71
N GLY A 112 -3.70 4.08 -13.35
CA GLY A 112 -3.00 5.36 -13.52
C GLY A 112 -2.80 5.79 -14.98
N GLN A 113 -3.01 4.90 -15.96
CA GLN A 113 -2.86 5.19 -17.39
C GLN A 113 -4.19 5.44 -18.11
N GLU A 114 -5.32 5.20 -17.44
CA GLU A 114 -6.65 5.45 -18.01
C GLU A 114 -7.11 6.90 -17.76
N GLU A 115 -7.82 7.48 -18.73
CA GLU A 115 -8.46 8.77 -18.56
C GLU A 115 -9.47 8.72 -17.41
N ASN A 116 -9.40 9.71 -16.50
CA ASN A 116 -10.19 9.76 -15.26
C ASN A 116 -9.96 8.58 -14.26
N SER A 117 -9.08 7.63 -14.61
CA SER A 117 -8.34 6.72 -13.72
C SER A 117 -9.13 6.12 -12.54
N ILE A 118 -8.84 6.60 -11.32
CA ILE A 118 -9.41 6.13 -10.06
C ILE A 118 -10.92 6.37 -10.00
N GLN A 119 -11.41 7.46 -10.60
CA GLN A 119 -12.82 7.83 -10.56
C GLN A 119 -13.68 6.92 -11.44
N THR A 120 -13.10 6.36 -12.50
CA THR A 120 -13.77 5.45 -13.43
C THR A 120 -13.59 3.98 -13.06
N THR A 121 -12.84 3.66 -12.00
CA THR A 121 -12.66 2.28 -11.54
C THR A 121 -13.99 1.70 -11.08
N SER A 122 -14.53 0.76 -11.85
CA SER A 122 -15.79 0.08 -11.55
C SER A 122 -15.67 -0.81 -10.31
N LEU A 123 -16.82 -1.15 -9.72
CA LEU A 123 -16.87 -2.17 -8.68
C LEU A 123 -16.35 -3.50 -9.26
N GLY A 124 -15.36 -4.10 -8.61
CA GLY A 124 -14.69 -5.29 -9.12
C GLY A 124 -13.56 -5.00 -10.12
N GLY A 125 -13.36 -3.75 -10.55
CA GLY A 125 -12.34 -3.36 -11.53
C GLY A 125 -10.88 -3.58 -11.10
N LEU A 126 -10.63 -3.86 -9.82
CA LEU A 126 -9.31 -4.24 -9.29
C LEU A 126 -9.21 -5.73 -8.94
N THR A 127 -10.27 -6.50 -9.15
CA THR A 127 -10.27 -7.93 -8.82
C THR A 127 -9.51 -8.70 -9.88
N LEU A 128 -8.70 -9.66 -9.44
CA LEU A 128 -8.09 -10.62 -10.34
C LEU A 128 -9.14 -11.68 -10.69
N HIS A 129 -9.24 -12.03 -11.97
CA HIS A 129 -9.99 -13.20 -12.38
C HIS A 129 -9.37 -14.44 -11.75
N CYS A 130 -10.18 -15.23 -11.05
CA CYS A 130 -9.73 -16.49 -10.49
C CYS A 130 -9.44 -17.47 -11.65
N PRO A 131 -8.20 -17.97 -11.80
CA PRO A 131 -7.86 -18.88 -12.89
C PRO A 131 -8.56 -20.24 -12.78
N ALA A 132 -9.00 -20.62 -11.57
CA ALA A 132 -9.74 -21.85 -11.33
C ALA A 132 -11.26 -21.70 -11.53
N CYS A 133 -11.78 -20.47 -11.60
CA CYS A 133 -13.20 -20.28 -11.88
C CYS A 133 -13.47 -20.56 -13.37
N PRO A 134 -14.59 -21.22 -13.71
CA PRO A 134 -15.00 -21.41 -15.10
C PRO A 134 -15.25 -20.06 -15.79
N ILE A 135 -14.51 -19.79 -16.85
CA ILE A 135 -14.62 -18.61 -17.68
C ILE A 135 -14.85 -19.07 -19.12
N LEU A 136 -16.05 -18.76 -19.63
CA LEU A 136 -16.45 -19.09 -20.98
C LEU A 136 -15.46 -18.52 -22.00
N GLN A 137 -15.07 -19.32 -22.98
CA GLN A 137 -14.08 -18.96 -24.02
C GLN A 137 -12.64 -18.67 -23.50
N VAL A 138 -12.34 -18.96 -22.23
CA VAL A 138 -10.98 -18.76 -21.68
C VAL A 138 -10.38 -20.07 -21.17
N ASN A 139 -11.02 -20.72 -20.20
CA ASN A 139 -10.54 -21.96 -19.58
C ASN A 139 -11.64 -23.05 -19.51
N LEU A 140 -12.72 -22.85 -20.26
CA LEU A 140 -13.84 -23.77 -20.36
C LEU A 140 -13.91 -24.32 -21.79
N PRO A 141 -13.88 -25.65 -21.99
CA PRO A 141 -13.88 -26.23 -23.33
C PRO A 141 -15.22 -26.01 -24.06
N ALA A 142 -15.20 -26.04 -25.39
CA ALA A 142 -16.41 -25.95 -26.18
C ALA A 142 -17.33 -27.15 -25.89
N GLY A 143 -18.64 -26.91 -25.76
CA GLY A 143 -19.61 -27.96 -25.45
C GLY A 143 -19.62 -28.40 -23.98
N TRP A 144 -19.00 -27.63 -23.07
CA TRP A 144 -19.06 -27.87 -21.63
C TRP A 144 -20.49 -27.99 -21.10
N GLU A 145 -21.50 -27.38 -21.73
CA GLU A 145 -22.89 -27.52 -21.31
C GLU A 145 -23.46 -28.93 -21.49
N SER A 146 -22.87 -29.70 -22.41
CA SER A 146 -23.35 -31.02 -22.84
C SER A 146 -22.67 -32.19 -22.12
N VAL A 147 -21.60 -31.95 -21.38
CA VAL A 147 -20.92 -33.00 -20.60
C VAL A 147 -21.61 -33.24 -19.26
N SER A 148 -21.31 -34.37 -18.62
CA SER A 148 -21.90 -34.73 -17.32
C SER A 148 -21.58 -33.70 -16.24
N GLN A 149 -22.49 -33.55 -15.28
CA GLN A 149 -22.39 -32.53 -14.22
C GLN A 149 -21.08 -32.63 -13.42
N SER A 150 -20.47 -33.81 -13.32
CA SER A 150 -19.22 -34.04 -12.60
C SER A 150 -17.98 -33.46 -13.27
N ILE A 151 -18.01 -33.18 -14.59
CA ILE A 151 -16.87 -32.65 -15.35
C ILE A 151 -17.19 -31.32 -16.06
N ARG A 152 -18.40 -30.81 -15.90
CA ARG A 152 -18.94 -29.61 -16.56
C ARG A 152 -18.09 -28.33 -16.43
N TYR A 153 -17.29 -28.24 -15.37
CA TYR A 153 -16.50 -27.06 -15.03
C TYR A 153 -15.01 -27.37 -14.85
N VAL A 154 -14.59 -28.54 -15.33
CA VAL A 154 -13.19 -28.97 -15.25
C VAL A 154 -12.47 -28.43 -16.49
N SER A 155 -11.41 -27.68 -16.26
CA SER A 155 -10.43 -27.33 -17.28
C SER A 155 -9.62 -28.58 -17.63
N ASP A 156 -9.37 -28.83 -18.92
CA ASP A 156 -8.47 -29.90 -19.38
C ASP A 156 -7.03 -29.73 -18.87
#